data_AF-A0A9X6YAQ3-F1
#
_entry.id   AF-A0A9X6YAQ3-F1
#
_cell.length_a   1.000
_cell.length_b   1.000
_cell.length_c   1.000
_cell.angle_alpha   90.00
_cell.angle_beta   90.00
_cell.angle_gamma   90.00
#
_symmetry.space_group_name_H-M   'P 1'
#
loop_
_entity.id
_entity.type
_entity.pdbx_description
1 polymer ?
#
loop_
_entity_poly.entity_id
_entity_poly.type
_entity_poly.pdbx_seq_one_letter_code
_entity_poly.pdbx_strand_id
1 'polypeptide(L)'
;MLKPNQEIHKVMISTPARFVGSYMSEDTAVELSFSSKNLLFDTVENPNSRTFLVVTFRYAHDGSMIRKDLSVYGDFFCTILSLLYGKEFKNHGMLESYGIHRTPNIALAPNEYFYQPQYNYQPRKDLLIPLDLSCFKLIEPLLLENELSDGFRQMIMAAGKFYNRALSIYPTEPELAFLDLITCGEIISNFNEELYTEDQLYDANLLANFERILTLEKGDRIVRDLKNRLFQVKRKFYYSLIELLNDNFYENTEVIQDKGKTTKDTVEQNIKFSYDLRSLYVHTGLEFGERIKPIKSIQNEVVIGEINHPTKNAEKALNNTLTFTGLERIIRYALLKLIHNNGVKIDDKLD
;
A
#
# COMPACT_ATOMS: atom_id res chain seq x y z
N MET A 1 26.29 14.99 -34.51
CA MET A 1 25.04 15.42 -33.85
C MET A 1 24.58 14.28 -32.97
N LEU A 2 24.52 14.47 -31.65
CA LEU A 2 23.97 13.47 -30.73
C LEU A 2 22.46 13.41 -30.98
N LYS A 3 21.95 12.27 -31.47
CA LYS A 3 20.51 12.06 -31.65
C LYS A 3 19.94 11.45 -30.37
N PRO A 4 18.77 11.90 -29.87
CA PRO A 4 18.11 11.26 -28.74
C PRO A 4 17.78 9.79 -29.04
N ASN A 5 17.96 8.92 -28.04
CA ASN A 5 17.54 7.52 -28.17
C ASN A 5 16.03 7.43 -27.97
N GLN A 6 15.31 6.93 -28.97
CA GLN A 6 13.84 6.86 -28.95
C GLN A 6 13.29 5.74 -28.06
N GLU A 7 14.15 4.81 -27.64
CA GLU A 7 13.79 3.68 -26.78
C GLU A 7 14.08 3.96 -25.30
N ILE A 8 14.72 5.09 -24.99
CA ILE A 8 15.03 5.48 -23.62
C ILE A 8 14.05 6.55 -23.18
N HIS A 9 13.40 6.28 -22.06
CA HIS A 9 12.37 7.13 -21.50
C HIS A 9 12.75 7.49 -20.08
N LYS A 10 12.44 8.73 -19.69
CA LYS A 10 12.80 9.28 -18.38
C LYS A 10 11.57 9.88 -17.75
N VAL A 11 11.34 9.57 -16.49
CA VAL A 11 10.26 10.14 -15.67
C VAL A 11 10.83 10.72 -14.40
N MET A 12 10.30 11.87 -13.99
CA MET A 12 10.68 12.49 -12.73
C MET A 12 9.67 12.07 -11.66
N ILE A 13 10.19 11.59 -10.54
CA ILE A 13 9.40 11.28 -9.34
C ILE A 13 9.99 12.01 -8.14
N SER A 14 9.22 12.14 -7.07
CA SER A 14 9.75 12.64 -5.80
C SER A 14 9.20 11.91 -4.59
N THR A 15 9.85 12.08 -3.46
CA THR A 15 9.44 11.59 -2.16
C THR A 15 9.82 12.62 -1.09
N PRO A 16 9.04 12.76 -0.01
CA PRO A 16 9.45 13.57 1.14
C PRO A 16 10.71 13.02 1.81
N ALA A 17 10.95 11.71 1.76
CA ALA A 17 12.07 11.07 2.44
C ALA A 17 13.42 11.36 1.77
N ARG A 18 14.50 11.23 2.52
CA ARG A 18 15.86 11.36 1.98
C ARG A 18 16.40 10.01 1.56
N PHE A 19 16.94 9.93 0.35
CA PHE A 19 17.57 8.74 -0.20
C PHE A 19 19.05 8.94 -0.49
N VAL A 20 19.79 7.83 -0.54
CA VAL A 20 21.17 7.74 -1.00
C VAL A 20 21.31 6.67 -2.09
N GLY A 21 22.50 6.57 -2.69
CA GLY A 21 22.80 5.54 -3.68
C GLY A 21 22.15 5.78 -5.05
N SER A 22 22.23 4.76 -5.90
CA SER A 22 21.57 4.69 -7.21
C SER A 22 21.35 3.22 -7.59
N TYR A 23 20.50 3.00 -8.57
CA TYR A 23 20.29 1.69 -9.18
C TYR A 23 20.40 1.77 -10.69
N MET A 24 21.01 0.77 -11.31
CA MET A 24 21.10 0.64 -12.77
C MET A 24 21.18 -0.84 -13.17
N SER A 25 20.30 -1.25 -14.07
CA SER A 25 20.27 -2.52 -14.78
C SER A 25 20.34 -2.27 -16.30
N GLU A 26 20.15 -3.30 -17.11
CA GLU A 26 20.11 -3.15 -18.57
C GLU A 26 18.90 -2.32 -19.04
N ASP A 27 17.75 -2.51 -18.39
CA ASP A 27 16.47 -1.95 -18.82
C ASP A 27 15.98 -0.80 -17.95
N THR A 28 16.49 -0.64 -16.72
CA THR A 28 16.00 0.34 -15.76
C THR A 28 17.14 1.00 -14.97
N ALA A 29 17.00 2.29 -14.66
CA ALA A 29 17.84 2.99 -13.69
C ALA A 29 17.00 3.93 -12.82
N VAL A 30 17.40 4.07 -11.54
CA VAL A 30 16.79 4.97 -10.57
C VAL A 30 17.89 5.79 -9.91
N GLU A 31 17.88 7.10 -10.13
CA GLU A 31 18.97 8.00 -9.73
C GLU A 31 18.45 9.24 -9.01
N LEU A 32 19.26 9.77 -8.08
CA LEU A 32 18.99 11.04 -7.44
C LEU A 32 19.08 12.20 -8.44
N SER A 33 18.12 13.13 -8.38
CA SER A 33 18.10 14.35 -9.17
C SER A 33 18.40 15.56 -8.29
N PHE A 34 19.42 16.34 -8.67
CA PHE A 34 19.82 17.53 -7.92
C PHE A 34 19.49 18.82 -8.65
N SER A 35 19.15 19.86 -7.89
CA SER A 35 19.04 21.22 -8.44
C SER A 35 20.40 21.69 -8.93
N SER A 36 20.43 22.43 -10.05
CA SER A 36 21.65 23.00 -10.62
C SER A 36 22.27 24.12 -9.79
N LYS A 37 21.59 24.58 -8.71
CA LYS A 37 22.12 25.56 -7.77
C LYS A 37 22.72 24.82 -6.58
N ASN A 38 24.01 25.07 -6.32
CA ASN A 38 24.72 24.69 -5.09
C ASN A 38 23.93 25.16 -3.88
N LEU A 39 23.15 24.26 -3.29
CA LEU A 39 22.53 24.45 -2.00
C LEU A 39 23.09 23.34 -1.13
N LEU A 40 23.75 23.74 -0.05
CA LEU A 40 23.97 22.92 1.12
C LEU A 40 22.72 22.04 1.29
N PHE A 41 22.91 20.72 1.26
CA PHE A 41 21.80 19.79 1.40
C PHE A 41 21.05 20.15 2.68
N ASP A 42 19.77 20.55 2.56
CA ASP A 42 18.96 20.74 3.75
C ASP A 42 18.79 19.37 4.41
N THR A 43 19.58 19.15 5.45
CA THR A 43 19.60 17.87 6.16
C THR A 43 18.50 17.81 7.20
N VAL A 44 17.77 18.90 7.43
CA VAL A 44 16.73 19.00 8.46
C VAL A 44 15.37 18.71 7.83
N GLU A 45 14.70 17.72 8.39
CA GLU A 45 13.35 17.33 7.96
C GLU A 45 12.34 18.44 8.27
N ASN A 46 11.54 18.81 7.27
CA ASN A 46 10.53 19.86 7.38
C ASN A 46 9.37 19.62 6.38
N PRO A 47 8.27 20.38 6.46
CA PRO A 47 7.12 20.18 5.55
C PRO A 47 7.43 20.29 4.06
N ASN A 48 8.52 20.97 3.68
CA ASN A 48 8.95 21.14 2.29
C ASN A 48 10.07 20.18 1.88
N SER A 49 10.48 19.26 2.75
CA SER A 49 11.47 18.22 2.44
C SER A 49 11.06 17.45 1.19
N ARG A 50 11.92 17.42 0.18
CA ARG A 50 11.71 16.68 -1.08
C ARG A 50 13.03 16.17 -1.63
N THR A 51 13.06 14.89 -1.96
CA THR A 51 14.07 14.26 -2.80
C THR A 51 13.45 14.02 -4.18
N PHE A 52 14.07 14.56 -5.21
CA PHE A 52 13.69 14.27 -6.60
C PHE A 52 14.55 13.15 -7.15
N LEU A 53 13.94 12.27 -7.93
CA LEU A 53 14.60 11.14 -8.59
C LEU A 53 14.27 11.17 -10.07
N VAL A 54 15.19 10.69 -10.89
CA VAL A 54 14.92 10.34 -12.29
C VAL A 54 14.91 8.83 -12.40
N VAL A 55 13.80 8.31 -12.91
CA VAL A 55 13.73 6.92 -13.36
C VAL A 55 13.92 6.90 -14.86
N THR A 56 14.87 6.11 -15.32
CA THR A 56 15.12 5.84 -16.73
C THR A 56 14.72 4.40 -17.04
N PHE A 57 13.99 4.18 -18.12
CA PHE A 57 13.60 2.84 -18.52
C PHE A 57 13.65 2.69 -20.05
N ARG A 58 13.91 1.45 -20.49
CA ARG A 58 13.89 1.08 -21.90
C ARG A 58 12.50 0.62 -22.30
N TYR A 59 11.99 1.15 -23.41
CA TYR A 59 10.78 0.65 -24.06
C TYR A 59 10.96 0.72 -25.58
N ALA A 60 11.09 -0.45 -26.21
CA ALA A 60 11.22 -0.53 -27.66
C ALA A 60 9.86 -0.24 -28.32
N HIS A 61 9.83 0.74 -29.21
CA HIS A 61 8.62 1.07 -29.95
C HIS A 61 8.24 -0.07 -30.91
N ASP A 62 6.98 -0.49 -30.90
CA ASP A 62 6.47 -1.62 -31.69
C ASP A 62 6.32 -1.33 -33.20
N GLY A 63 6.83 -0.18 -33.66
CA GLY A 63 6.71 0.26 -35.06
C GLY A 63 5.34 0.81 -35.45
N SER A 64 4.37 0.86 -34.52
CA SER A 64 3.05 1.42 -34.78
C SER A 64 3.10 2.93 -35.06
N MET A 65 2.14 3.46 -35.82
CA MET A 65 2.06 4.90 -36.06
C MET A 65 1.70 5.71 -34.80
N ILE A 66 1.08 5.07 -33.80
CA ILE A 66 0.59 5.72 -32.59
C ILE A 66 1.57 5.47 -31.45
N ARG A 67 2.20 6.53 -30.95
CA ARG A 67 3.04 6.46 -29.75
C ARG A 67 2.15 6.24 -28.53
N LYS A 68 2.39 5.15 -27.79
CA LYS A 68 1.69 4.88 -26.52
C LYS A 68 2.08 5.94 -25.48
N ASP A 69 1.13 6.33 -24.64
CA ASP A 69 1.46 7.15 -23.48
C ASP A 69 2.17 6.30 -22.43
N LEU A 70 3.41 6.68 -22.11
CA LEU A 70 4.28 5.98 -21.16
C LEU A 70 4.26 6.63 -19.78
N SER A 71 3.41 7.64 -19.55
CA SER A 71 3.24 8.31 -18.26
C SER A 71 2.90 7.33 -17.12
N VAL A 72 2.14 6.27 -17.45
CA VAL A 72 1.73 5.19 -16.54
C VAL A 72 2.91 4.47 -15.87
N TYR A 73 4.07 4.41 -16.53
CA TYR A 73 5.27 3.80 -15.94
C TYR A 73 5.75 4.59 -14.73
N GLY A 74 5.62 5.93 -14.74
CA GLY A 74 5.92 6.75 -13.56
C GLY A 74 5.11 6.34 -12.35
N ASP A 75 3.81 6.07 -12.53
CA ASP A 75 2.94 5.59 -11.46
C ASP A 75 3.34 4.18 -11.01
N PHE A 76 3.76 3.31 -11.93
CA PHE A 76 4.25 1.97 -11.58
C PHE A 76 5.50 2.04 -10.70
N PHE A 77 6.47 2.87 -11.07
CA PHE A 77 7.68 3.08 -10.27
C PHE A 77 7.34 3.67 -8.91
N CYS A 78 6.48 4.69 -8.84
CA CYS A 78 6.02 5.21 -7.55
C CYS A 78 5.38 4.12 -6.70
N THR A 79 4.50 3.30 -7.28
CA THR A 79 3.85 2.19 -6.57
C THR A 79 4.85 1.21 -5.96
N ILE A 80 5.77 0.65 -6.75
CA ILE A 80 6.70 -0.37 -6.24
C ILE A 80 7.72 0.22 -5.24
N LEU A 81 8.18 1.45 -5.46
CA LEU A 81 9.06 2.15 -4.52
C LEU A 81 8.34 2.45 -3.20
N SER A 82 7.07 2.86 -3.27
CA SER A 82 6.23 3.05 -2.09
C SER A 82 6.04 1.75 -1.31
N LEU A 83 5.81 0.63 -1.99
CA LEU A 83 5.72 -0.68 -1.32
C LEU A 83 7.05 -1.07 -0.65
N LEU A 84 8.16 -0.97 -1.39
CA LEU A 84 9.48 -1.39 -0.90
C LEU A 84 9.93 -0.56 0.31
N TYR A 85 9.85 0.77 0.24
CA TYR A 85 10.35 1.65 1.29
C TYR A 85 9.29 2.11 2.30
N GLY A 86 8.01 1.93 1.98
CA GLY A 86 6.88 2.40 2.80
C GLY A 86 6.84 3.92 2.91
N LYS A 87 7.25 4.60 1.83
CA LYS A 87 7.32 6.06 1.70
C LYS A 87 6.38 6.53 0.62
N GLU A 88 5.91 7.76 0.73
CA GLU A 88 5.16 8.40 -0.35
C GLU A 88 6.07 8.64 -1.57
N PHE A 89 5.60 8.30 -2.77
CA PHE A 89 6.23 8.69 -4.02
C PHE A 89 5.22 9.33 -4.97
N LYS A 90 5.59 10.47 -5.56
CA LYS A 90 4.77 11.22 -6.52
C LYS A 90 5.40 11.24 -7.90
N ASN A 91 4.58 11.01 -8.91
CA ASN A 91 4.95 11.13 -10.32
C ASN A 91 4.78 12.59 -10.79
N HIS A 92 5.83 13.16 -11.37
CA HIS A 92 5.83 14.53 -11.92
C HIS A 92 5.70 14.58 -13.44
N GLY A 93 5.62 13.42 -14.08
CA GLY A 93 5.54 13.26 -15.52
C GLY A 93 6.89 13.00 -16.19
N MET A 94 6.80 12.67 -17.48
CA MET A 94 7.96 12.34 -18.30
C MET A 94 8.88 13.55 -18.46
N LEU A 95 10.19 13.32 -18.36
CA LEU A 95 11.25 14.24 -18.78
C LEU A 95 11.62 14.02 -20.24
N GLU A 96 11.59 12.77 -20.70
CA GLU A 96 11.95 12.37 -22.04
C GLU A 96 11.12 11.16 -22.47
N SER A 97 10.51 11.22 -23.65
CA SER A 97 9.82 10.06 -24.23
C SER A 97 9.88 10.09 -25.75
N TYR A 98 10.31 8.99 -26.36
CA TYR A 98 10.49 8.88 -27.82
C TYR A 98 11.35 10.01 -28.41
N GLY A 99 12.42 10.38 -27.69
CA GLY A 99 13.32 11.49 -28.02
C GLY A 99 12.71 12.90 -27.88
N ILE A 100 11.51 13.03 -27.30
CA ILE A 100 10.87 14.33 -27.03
C ILE A 100 11.08 14.68 -25.56
N HIS A 101 11.75 15.80 -25.30
CA HIS A 101 11.92 16.34 -23.96
C HIS A 101 10.66 17.09 -23.50
N ARG A 102 10.37 17.00 -22.21
CA ARG A 102 9.20 17.61 -21.56
C ARG A 102 9.62 18.26 -20.24
N THR A 103 8.84 19.26 -19.82
CA THR A 103 9.01 19.91 -18.52
C THR A 103 8.07 19.25 -17.51
N PRO A 104 8.57 18.69 -16.40
CA PRO A 104 7.75 18.06 -15.37
C PRO A 104 7.02 19.11 -14.54
N ASN A 105 5.89 18.74 -13.94
CA ASN A 105 5.19 19.60 -12.98
C ASN A 105 5.73 19.36 -11.56
N ILE A 106 6.59 20.24 -11.07
CA ILE A 106 7.21 20.15 -9.75
C ILE A 106 6.43 20.88 -8.64
N ALA A 107 5.23 21.38 -8.92
CA ALA A 107 4.41 22.05 -7.92
C ALA A 107 3.96 21.04 -6.84
N LEU A 108 4.37 21.29 -5.60
CA LEU A 108 4.10 20.42 -4.46
C LEU A 108 3.63 21.27 -3.27
N ALA A 109 2.58 20.79 -2.62
CA ALA A 109 2.16 21.35 -1.34
C ALA A 109 3.10 20.91 -0.21
N PRO A 110 3.29 21.75 0.83
CA PRO A 110 3.93 21.33 2.07
C PRO A 110 3.16 20.18 2.71
N ASN A 111 3.87 19.25 3.37
CA ASN A 111 3.26 18.14 4.11
C ASN A 111 3.47 18.34 5.62
N GLU A 112 2.42 18.73 6.34
CA GLU A 112 2.48 18.94 7.80
C GLU A 112 2.71 17.65 8.59
N TYR A 113 2.48 16.49 7.96
CA TYR A 113 2.69 15.16 8.54
C TYR A 113 4.11 14.65 8.33
N PHE A 114 5.08 15.50 7.93
CA PHE A 114 6.47 15.10 7.65
C PHE A 114 7.08 14.16 8.71
N TYR A 115 6.71 14.33 9.98
CA TYR A 115 7.15 13.51 11.11
C TYR A 115 6.67 12.05 11.11
N GLN A 116 5.63 11.70 10.34
CA GLN A 116 5.08 10.34 10.31
C GLN A 116 6.02 9.39 9.53
N PRO A 117 6.00 8.07 9.85
CA PRO A 117 6.88 7.08 9.22
C PRO A 117 6.83 7.04 7.70
N GLN A 118 5.73 7.44 7.06
CA GLN A 118 5.57 7.42 5.60
C GLN A 118 6.26 8.61 4.92
N TYR A 119 6.58 9.67 5.66
CA TYR A 119 7.08 10.93 5.11
C TYR A 119 8.45 11.35 5.65
N ASN A 120 8.88 10.76 6.78
CA ASN A 120 10.14 11.14 7.42
C ASN A 120 11.38 10.49 6.78
N TYR A 121 12.57 10.83 7.27
CA TYR A 121 13.86 10.31 6.76
C TYR A 121 14.28 8.96 7.34
N GLN A 122 13.43 8.28 8.10
CA GLN A 122 13.77 7.03 8.76
C GLN A 122 13.30 5.81 7.96
N PRO A 123 14.09 4.74 7.85
CA PRO A 123 13.58 3.44 7.41
C PRO A 123 12.36 3.02 8.24
N ARG A 124 11.43 2.33 7.59
CA ARG A 124 10.25 1.78 8.27
C ARG A 124 10.66 0.63 9.17
N LYS A 125 10.12 0.61 10.40
CA LYS A 125 10.62 -0.29 11.44
C LYS A 125 10.31 -1.76 11.21
N ASP A 126 9.28 -2.07 10.43
CA ASP A 126 8.84 -3.42 10.13
C ASP A 126 9.95 -4.31 9.54
N LEU A 127 10.68 -3.80 8.53
CA LEU A 127 11.77 -4.54 7.89
C LEU A 127 13.12 -3.81 7.98
N LEU A 128 13.12 -2.50 8.22
CA LEU A 128 14.32 -1.65 8.24
C LEU A 128 15.10 -1.66 6.92
N ILE A 129 14.39 -1.79 5.79
CA ILE A 129 14.99 -1.65 4.45
C ILE A 129 15.61 -0.25 4.35
N PRO A 130 16.93 -0.12 4.13
CA PRO A 130 17.60 1.17 4.06
C PRO A 130 17.01 2.08 2.98
N LEU A 131 17.00 3.39 3.21
CA LEU A 131 16.63 4.38 2.19
C LEU A 131 17.78 4.58 1.18
N ASP A 132 18.20 3.49 0.55
CA ASP A 132 19.27 3.40 -0.44
C ASP A 132 18.69 2.85 -1.74
N LEU A 133 18.79 3.60 -2.83
CA LEU A 133 18.20 3.22 -4.12
C LEU A 133 18.74 1.90 -4.67
N SER A 134 19.92 1.44 -4.25
CA SER A 134 20.45 0.13 -4.64
C SER A 134 19.57 -1.04 -4.16
N CYS A 135 18.72 -0.83 -3.14
CA CYS A 135 17.71 -1.80 -2.70
C CYS A 135 16.58 -1.99 -3.72
N PHE A 136 16.45 -1.12 -4.74
CA PHE A 136 15.44 -1.27 -5.79
C PHE A 136 15.52 -2.63 -6.50
N LYS A 137 16.73 -3.20 -6.61
CA LYS A 137 16.96 -4.56 -7.15
C LYS A 137 16.07 -5.63 -6.51
N LEU A 138 15.65 -5.44 -5.26
CA LEU A 138 14.81 -6.39 -4.53
C LEU A 138 13.40 -6.48 -5.13
N ILE A 139 12.92 -5.41 -5.76
CA ILE A 139 11.54 -5.32 -6.26
C ILE A 139 11.46 -5.10 -7.77
N GLU A 140 12.59 -4.89 -8.46
CA GLU A 140 12.66 -4.81 -9.92
C GLU A 140 11.97 -5.99 -10.64
N PRO A 141 12.04 -7.25 -10.16
CA PRO A 141 11.31 -8.37 -10.76
C PRO A 141 9.82 -8.14 -11.03
N LEU A 142 9.16 -7.26 -10.26
CA LEU A 142 7.75 -6.92 -10.51
C LEU A 142 7.53 -6.18 -11.84
N LEU A 143 8.57 -5.54 -12.38
CA LEU A 143 8.56 -4.86 -13.68
C LEU A 143 8.93 -5.77 -14.84
N LEU A 144 9.56 -6.92 -14.57
CA LEU A 144 10.04 -7.84 -15.58
C LEU A 144 8.94 -8.85 -15.94
N GLU A 145 8.57 -8.90 -17.23
CA GLU A 145 7.44 -9.73 -17.71
C GLU A 145 7.68 -11.25 -17.58
N ASN A 146 8.91 -11.70 -17.34
CA ASN A 146 9.28 -13.12 -17.44
C ASN A 146 9.39 -13.89 -16.13
N GLU A 147 9.38 -13.23 -14.96
CA GLU A 147 9.70 -13.90 -13.68
C GLU A 147 8.48 -14.30 -12.84
N LEU A 148 7.31 -13.69 -13.11
CA LEU A 148 6.11 -13.84 -12.30
C LEU A 148 4.88 -14.10 -13.17
N SER A 149 3.80 -14.62 -12.57
CA SER A 149 2.54 -14.74 -13.30
C SER A 149 1.92 -13.36 -13.56
N ASP A 150 1.32 -13.18 -14.73
CA ASP A 150 0.64 -11.93 -15.11
C ASP A 150 -0.45 -11.55 -14.12
N GLY A 151 -1.25 -12.53 -13.67
CA GLY A 151 -2.32 -12.31 -12.70
C GLY A 151 -1.79 -11.77 -11.37
N PHE A 152 -0.67 -12.31 -10.87
CA PHE A 152 -0.04 -11.84 -9.64
C PHE A 152 0.49 -10.41 -9.79
N ARG A 153 1.22 -10.13 -10.88
CA ARG A 153 1.72 -8.76 -11.16
C ARG A 153 0.59 -7.75 -11.25
N GLN A 154 -0.47 -8.07 -11.99
CA GLN A 154 -1.64 -7.19 -12.12
C GLN A 154 -2.29 -6.92 -10.77
N MET A 155 -2.41 -7.95 -9.92
CA MET A 155 -2.95 -7.81 -8.56
C MET A 155 -2.07 -6.91 -7.69
N ILE A 156 -0.76 -7.15 -7.63
CA ILE A 156 0.17 -6.33 -6.83
C ILE A 156 0.18 -4.88 -7.32
N MET A 157 0.19 -4.65 -8.63
CA MET A 157 0.14 -3.30 -9.18
C MET A 157 -1.21 -2.62 -8.91
N ALA A 158 -2.32 -3.35 -8.95
CA ALA A 158 -3.64 -2.82 -8.62
C ALA A 158 -3.72 -2.41 -7.14
N ALA A 159 -3.35 -3.31 -6.21
CA ALA A 159 -3.32 -3.00 -4.77
C ALA A 159 -2.31 -1.88 -4.46
N GLY A 160 -1.11 -1.96 -5.02
CA GLY A 160 -0.04 -0.99 -4.83
C GLY A 160 -0.37 0.42 -5.32
N LYS A 161 -1.22 0.56 -6.35
CA LYS A 161 -1.74 1.87 -6.78
C LYS A 161 -2.61 2.52 -5.70
N PHE A 162 -3.53 1.77 -5.11
CA PHE A 162 -4.34 2.26 -3.99
C PHE A 162 -3.47 2.58 -2.78
N TYR A 163 -2.48 1.74 -2.48
CA TYR A 163 -1.53 1.98 -1.41
C TYR A 163 -0.76 3.30 -1.60
N ASN A 164 -0.14 3.51 -2.78
CA ASN A 164 0.59 4.75 -3.05
C ASN A 164 -0.33 5.99 -3.04
N ARG A 165 -1.56 5.84 -3.56
CA ARG A 165 -2.56 6.91 -3.52
C ARG A 165 -2.94 7.24 -2.07
N ALA A 166 -3.15 6.25 -1.22
CA ALA A 166 -3.43 6.44 0.20
C ALA A 166 -2.35 7.30 0.87
N LEU A 167 -1.08 6.99 0.66
CA LEU A 167 0.03 7.81 1.17
C LEU A 167 -0.01 9.23 0.61
N SER A 168 -0.34 9.38 -0.67
CA SER A 168 -0.31 10.67 -1.35
C SER A 168 -1.42 11.63 -0.92
N ILE A 169 -2.61 11.10 -0.61
CA ILE A 169 -3.80 11.90 -0.32
C ILE A 169 -4.10 12.01 1.18
N TYR A 170 -3.52 11.15 2.04
CA TYR A 170 -3.77 11.17 3.48
C TYR A 170 -3.62 12.56 4.13
N PRO A 171 -2.62 13.39 3.78
CA PRO A 171 -2.49 14.72 4.37
C PRO A 171 -3.72 15.62 4.18
N THR A 172 -4.47 15.45 3.09
CA THR A 172 -5.62 16.30 2.73
C THR A 172 -6.96 15.58 2.85
N GLU A 173 -6.99 14.27 2.63
CA GLU A 173 -8.20 13.44 2.54
C GLU A 173 -8.01 12.13 3.34
N PRO A 174 -7.91 12.20 4.68
CA PRO A 174 -7.51 11.06 5.51
C PRO A 174 -8.49 9.89 5.45
N GLU A 175 -9.80 10.15 5.34
CA GLU A 175 -10.82 9.10 5.26
C GLU A 175 -10.70 8.34 3.93
N LEU A 176 -10.58 9.05 2.81
CA LEU A 176 -10.41 8.43 1.49
C LEU A 176 -9.10 7.65 1.41
N ALA A 177 -8.01 8.17 1.98
CA ALA A 177 -6.76 7.43 2.11
C ALA A 177 -6.93 6.13 2.91
N PHE A 178 -7.71 6.16 3.99
CA PHE A 178 -8.01 4.97 4.78
C PHE A 178 -8.85 3.96 3.99
N LEU A 179 -9.84 4.42 3.23
CA LEU A 179 -10.63 3.55 2.33
C LEU A 179 -9.77 2.92 1.22
N ASP A 180 -8.76 3.63 0.72
CA ASP A 180 -7.80 3.08 -0.24
C ASP A 180 -6.99 1.92 0.35
N LEU A 181 -6.58 2.03 1.61
CA LEU A 181 -5.90 0.92 2.31
C LEU A 181 -6.85 -0.28 2.53
N ILE A 182 -8.12 -0.03 2.86
CA ILE A 182 -9.13 -1.11 2.91
C ILE A 182 -9.29 -1.75 1.52
N THR A 183 -9.30 -0.96 0.46
CA THR A 183 -9.38 -1.46 -0.92
C THR A 183 -8.18 -2.34 -1.26
N CYS A 184 -6.97 -1.99 -0.80
CA CYS A 184 -5.78 -2.85 -0.92
C CYS A 184 -6.02 -4.21 -0.27
N GLY A 185 -6.52 -4.22 0.97
CA GLY A 185 -6.79 -5.47 1.68
C GLY A 185 -7.92 -6.29 1.04
N GLU A 186 -8.94 -5.64 0.46
CA GLU A 186 -9.97 -6.34 -0.33
C GLU A 186 -9.36 -7.04 -1.55
N ILE A 187 -8.47 -6.37 -2.29
CA ILE A 187 -7.76 -6.97 -3.44
C ILE A 187 -6.90 -8.16 -3.00
N ILE A 188 -6.14 -8.02 -1.91
CA ILE A 188 -5.37 -9.12 -1.31
C ILE A 188 -6.28 -10.30 -0.97
N SER A 189 -7.41 -10.03 -0.32
CA SER A 189 -8.31 -11.08 0.13
C SER A 189 -9.02 -11.84 -1.00
N ASN A 190 -9.28 -11.16 -2.12
CA ASN A 190 -9.84 -11.80 -3.30
C ASN A 190 -8.80 -12.65 -4.03
N PHE A 191 -7.53 -12.25 -4.01
CA PHE A 191 -6.44 -13.05 -4.58
C PHE A 191 -6.22 -14.36 -3.82
N ASN A 192 -6.36 -14.34 -2.49
CA ASN A 192 -6.21 -15.52 -1.64
C ASN A 192 -7.50 -16.33 -1.48
N GLU A 193 -8.60 -15.98 -2.16
CA GLU A 193 -9.93 -16.54 -1.90
C GLU A 193 -9.96 -18.07 -1.95
N GLU A 194 -9.24 -18.68 -2.89
CA GLU A 194 -9.21 -20.13 -3.10
C GLU A 194 -8.46 -20.90 -1.99
N LEU A 195 -7.72 -20.20 -1.12
CA LEU A 195 -6.97 -20.81 -0.01
C LEU A 195 -7.85 -21.06 1.23
N TYR A 196 -9.07 -20.49 1.29
CA TYR A 196 -9.90 -20.54 2.49
C TYR A 196 -10.93 -21.66 2.48
N THR A 197 -11.02 -22.36 3.60
CA THR A 197 -12.04 -23.39 3.85
C THR A 197 -13.39 -22.77 4.21
N GLU A 198 -14.48 -23.53 4.03
CA GLU A 198 -15.82 -23.07 4.39
C GLU A 198 -15.97 -22.77 5.89
N ASP A 199 -15.28 -23.54 6.74
CA ASP A 199 -15.28 -23.35 8.20
C ASP A 199 -14.63 -22.02 8.63
N GLN A 200 -13.67 -21.52 7.86
CA GLN A 200 -13.09 -20.19 8.07
C GLN A 200 -14.06 -19.09 7.61
N LEU A 201 -14.71 -19.29 6.45
CA LEU A 201 -15.54 -18.27 5.83
C LEU A 201 -16.92 -18.11 6.46
N TYR A 202 -17.51 -19.18 6.98
CA TYR A 202 -18.87 -19.19 7.53
C TYR A 202 -18.87 -19.44 9.03
N ASP A 203 -19.83 -18.88 9.76
CA ASP A 203 -19.99 -19.20 11.17
C ASP A 203 -20.66 -20.58 11.37
N ALA A 204 -20.47 -21.18 12.55
CA ALA A 204 -20.99 -22.51 12.86
C ALA A 204 -22.52 -22.63 12.72
N ASN A 205 -23.26 -21.55 12.94
CA ASN A 205 -24.72 -21.56 12.80
C ASN A 205 -25.10 -21.58 11.31
N LEU A 206 -24.45 -20.75 10.49
CA LEU A 206 -24.65 -20.74 9.05
C LEU A 206 -24.26 -22.08 8.39
N LEU A 207 -23.17 -22.70 8.83
CA LEU A 207 -22.78 -24.04 8.40
C LEU A 207 -23.83 -25.09 8.80
N ALA A 208 -24.31 -25.05 10.05
CA ALA A 208 -25.41 -25.92 10.48
C ALA A 208 -26.69 -25.70 9.65
N ASN A 209 -26.97 -24.46 9.23
CA ASN A 209 -28.08 -24.17 8.33
C ASN A 209 -27.84 -24.72 6.92
N PHE A 210 -26.61 -24.66 6.39
CA PHE A 210 -26.27 -25.30 5.13
C PHE A 210 -26.47 -26.82 5.20
N GLU A 211 -25.99 -27.48 6.26
CA GLU A 211 -26.22 -28.91 6.49
C GLU A 211 -27.72 -29.26 6.50
N ARG A 212 -28.54 -28.44 7.15
CA ARG A 212 -30.01 -28.62 7.13
C ARG A 212 -30.59 -28.44 5.74
N ILE A 213 -30.13 -27.45 4.97
CA ILE A 213 -30.60 -27.20 3.60
C ILE A 213 -30.19 -28.35 2.66
N LEU A 214 -29.00 -28.95 2.84
CA LEU A 214 -28.54 -30.08 2.04
C LEU A 214 -29.47 -31.31 2.12
N THR A 215 -30.28 -31.42 3.17
CA THR A 215 -31.29 -32.49 3.30
C THR A 215 -32.55 -32.29 2.45
N LEU A 216 -32.73 -31.11 1.85
CA LEU A 216 -33.90 -30.76 1.03
C LEU A 216 -33.72 -31.18 -0.44
N GLU A 217 -34.83 -31.29 -1.17
CA GLU A 217 -34.78 -31.50 -2.63
C GLU A 217 -34.08 -30.32 -3.32
N LYS A 218 -33.03 -30.60 -4.12
CA LYS A 218 -32.13 -29.59 -4.73
C LYS A 218 -31.37 -28.74 -3.69
N GLY A 219 -31.21 -29.24 -2.46
CA GLY A 219 -30.48 -28.57 -1.38
C GLY A 219 -29.05 -28.18 -1.76
N ASP A 220 -28.37 -29.01 -2.53
CA ASP A 220 -27.02 -28.76 -3.06
C ASP A 220 -26.96 -27.49 -3.93
N ARG A 221 -27.96 -27.29 -4.80
CA ARG A 221 -28.07 -26.10 -5.65
C ARG A 221 -28.39 -24.86 -4.81
N ILE A 222 -29.29 -25.00 -3.83
CA ILE A 222 -29.68 -23.89 -2.94
C ILE A 222 -28.47 -23.42 -2.12
N VAL A 223 -27.71 -24.34 -1.51
CA VAL A 223 -26.52 -23.99 -0.74
C VAL A 223 -25.48 -23.31 -1.63
N ARG A 224 -25.25 -23.80 -2.85
CA ARG A 224 -24.33 -23.17 -3.81
C ARG A 224 -24.77 -21.74 -4.16
N ASP A 225 -26.04 -21.54 -4.45
CA ASP A 225 -26.60 -20.22 -4.77
C ASP A 225 -26.53 -19.26 -3.56
N LEU A 226 -26.72 -19.78 -2.34
CA LEU A 226 -26.56 -19.00 -1.11
C LEU A 226 -25.10 -18.62 -0.84
N LYS A 227 -24.16 -19.56 -0.98
CA LYS A 227 -22.72 -19.31 -0.83
C LYS A 227 -22.24 -18.24 -1.81
N ASN A 228 -22.70 -18.31 -3.05
CA ASN A 228 -22.41 -17.32 -4.09
C ASN A 228 -22.98 -15.91 -3.78
N ARG A 229 -23.98 -15.79 -2.91
CA ARG A 229 -24.59 -14.50 -2.54
C ARG A 229 -24.11 -13.96 -1.20
N LEU A 230 -23.74 -14.86 -0.28
CA LEU A 230 -23.16 -14.53 1.01
C LEU A 230 -21.67 -14.29 0.82
N PHE A 231 -21.33 -13.17 0.16
CA PHE A 231 -19.96 -12.71 0.07
C PHE A 231 -19.48 -12.36 1.48
N GLN A 232 -18.75 -13.29 2.10
CA GLN A 232 -18.16 -13.12 3.43
C GLN A 232 -16.96 -12.17 3.39
N VAL A 233 -17.12 -11.01 2.73
CA VAL A 233 -16.04 -10.07 2.39
C VAL A 233 -15.28 -9.66 3.63
N LYS A 234 -15.99 -9.32 4.71
CA LYS A 234 -15.36 -8.94 5.97
C LYS A 234 -14.49 -10.07 6.55
N ARG A 235 -14.96 -11.33 6.52
CA ARG A 235 -14.19 -12.47 7.02
C ARG A 235 -12.95 -12.75 6.18
N LYS A 236 -13.13 -12.80 4.86
CA LYS A 236 -12.02 -12.94 3.90
C LYS A 236 -10.97 -11.86 4.13
N PHE A 237 -11.42 -10.61 4.25
CA PHE A 237 -10.56 -9.46 4.49
C PHE A 237 -9.66 -9.63 5.72
N TYR A 238 -10.22 -9.89 6.90
CA TYR A 238 -9.37 -9.95 8.10
C TYR A 238 -8.52 -11.23 8.16
N TYR A 239 -9.03 -12.39 7.72
CA TYR A 239 -8.23 -13.63 7.70
C TYR A 239 -7.04 -13.51 6.77
N SER A 240 -7.25 -12.95 5.56
CA SER A 240 -6.19 -12.78 4.57
C SER A 240 -5.07 -11.89 5.06
N LEU A 241 -5.40 -10.85 5.83
CA LEU A 241 -4.37 -9.97 6.38
C LEU A 241 -3.64 -10.64 7.54
N ILE A 242 -4.36 -11.27 8.49
CA ILE A 242 -3.75 -11.87 9.69
C ILE A 242 -2.77 -12.99 9.32
N GLU A 243 -3.12 -13.85 8.37
CA GLU A 243 -2.24 -14.97 7.95
C GLU A 243 -0.93 -14.50 7.31
N LEU A 244 -0.88 -13.25 6.83
CA LEU A 244 0.33 -12.64 6.27
C LEU A 244 1.18 -11.93 7.32
N LEU A 245 0.72 -11.82 8.58
CA LEU A 245 1.47 -11.22 9.67
C LEU A 245 2.21 -12.32 10.45
N ASN A 246 3.50 -12.11 10.71
CA ASN A 246 4.33 -12.99 11.53
C ASN A 246 4.85 -12.26 12.78
N ASP A 247 5.65 -12.96 13.59
CA ASP A 247 6.18 -12.45 14.86
C ASP A 247 7.01 -11.18 14.68
N ASN A 248 7.80 -11.09 13.60
CA ASN A 248 8.60 -9.90 13.29
C ASN A 248 7.72 -8.65 13.11
N PHE A 249 6.53 -8.79 12.51
CA PHE A 249 5.57 -7.68 12.44
C PHE A 249 5.14 -7.20 13.84
N TYR A 250 4.85 -8.09 14.79
CA TYR A 250 4.39 -7.65 16.11
C TYR A 250 5.52 -7.10 16.99
N GLU A 251 6.76 -7.55 16.76
CA GLU A 251 7.93 -7.10 17.50
C GLU A 251 8.35 -5.67 17.10
N ASN A 252 8.30 -5.34 15.81
CA ASN A 252 8.87 -4.09 15.29
C ASN A 252 7.81 -3.01 14.98
N THR A 253 7.50 -2.14 15.94
CA THR A 253 6.40 -1.15 15.81
C THR A 253 6.87 0.29 15.62
N GLU A 254 6.09 1.08 14.87
CA GLU A 254 6.28 2.52 14.72
C GLU A 254 5.97 3.32 16.00
N VAL A 255 5.23 2.71 16.93
CA VAL A 255 4.89 3.29 18.22
C VAL A 255 6.14 3.73 19.01
N ILE A 256 6.09 4.93 19.58
CA ILE A 256 7.18 5.55 20.36
C ILE A 256 7.03 5.24 21.85
N GLN A 257 5.79 5.30 22.36
CA GLN A 257 5.44 4.95 23.74
C GLN A 257 4.47 3.79 23.63
N ASP A 258 4.69 2.65 24.31
CA ASP A 258 3.96 1.35 24.18
C ASP A 258 2.42 1.36 24.33
N LYS A 259 1.78 2.53 24.23
CA LYS A 259 0.34 2.76 24.14
C LYS A 259 -0.13 2.71 22.69
N GLY A 260 -1.22 1.98 22.45
CA GLY A 260 -1.87 1.90 21.14
C GLY A 260 -1.05 1.14 20.10
N LYS A 261 -0.23 0.17 20.53
CA LYS A 261 0.48 -0.77 19.67
C LYS A 261 -0.46 -1.88 19.19
N THR A 262 -0.35 -2.31 17.95
CA THR A 262 -1.03 -3.51 17.46
C THR A 262 -0.38 -4.77 18.03
N THR A 263 -1.18 -5.66 18.61
CA THR A 263 -0.71 -6.90 19.24
C THR A 263 -1.37 -8.13 18.61
N LYS A 264 -0.79 -9.32 18.81
CA LYS A 264 -1.38 -10.59 18.34
C LYS A 264 -2.81 -10.79 18.86
N ASP A 265 -3.08 -10.37 20.09
CA ASP A 265 -4.37 -10.57 20.74
C ASP A 265 -5.46 -9.61 20.24
N THR A 266 -5.08 -8.41 19.78
CA THR A 266 -6.05 -7.36 19.41
C THR A 266 -6.19 -7.14 17.91
N VAL A 267 -5.20 -7.53 17.12
CA VAL A 267 -5.12 -7.23 15.67
C VAL A 267 -6.36 -7.67 14.89
N GLU A 268 -6.89 -8.86 15.16
CA GLU A 268 -8.09 -9.36 14.49
C GLU A 268 -9.28 -8.42 14.70
N GLN A 269 -9.48 -8.02 15.95
CA GLN A 269 -10.58 -7.15 16.31
C GLN A 269 -10.40 -5.75 15.74
N ASN A 270 -9.17 -5.23 15.76
CA ASN A 270 -8.86 -3.91 15.20
C ASN A 270 -9.10 -3.87 13.69
N ILE A 271 -8.66 -4.88 12.93
CA ILE A 271 -8.89 -4.99 11.48
C ILE A 271 -10.40 -5.07 11.18
N LYS A 272 -11.15 -5.89 11.94
CA LYS A 272 -12.61 -5.99 11.80
C LYS A 272 -13.30 -4.63 11.97
N PHE A 273 -12.89 -3.84 12.95
CA PHE A 273 -13.46 -2.52 13.19
C PHE A 273 -13.04 -1.48 12.15
N SER A 274 -11.81 -1.56 11.63
CA SER A 274 -11.38 -0.73 10.50
C SER A 274 -12.22 -0.99 9.25
N TYR A 275 -12.56 -2.25 8.99
CA TYR A 275 -13.49 -2.59 7.90
C TYR A 275 -14.93 -2.09 8.19
N ASP A 276 -15.39 -2.16 9.44
CA ASP A 276 -16.70 -1.61 9.83
C ASP A 276 -16.78 -0.10 9.62
N LEU A 277 -15.70 0.66 9.89
CA LEU A 277 -15.66 2.10 9.60
C LEU A 277 -15.88 2.39 8.13
N ARG A 278 -15.26 1.62 7.23
CA ARG A 278 -15.51 1.73 5.78
C ARG A 278 -16.98 1.53 5.45
N SER A 279 -17.60 0.49 6.00
CA SER A 279 -19.04 0.22 5.82
C SER A 279 -19.91 1.37 6.35
N LEU A 280 -19.61 1.89 7.54
CA LEU A 280 -20.37 2.99 8.14
C LEU A 280 -20.22 4.28 7.34
N TYR A 281 -19.02 4.62 6.91
CA TYR A 281 -18.78 5.80 6.07
C TYR A 281 -19.57 5.73 4.76
N VAL A 282 -19.45 4.62 4.01
CA VAL A 282 -20.09 4.48 2.70
C VAL A 282 -21.62 4.44 2.79
N HIS A 283 -22.18 3.85 3.86
CA HIS A 283 -23.64 3.67 3.97
C HIS A 283 -24.35 4.73 4.79
N THR A 284 -23.67 5.40 5.71
CA THR A 284 -24.29 6.38 6.61
C THR A 284 -23.62 7.75 6.59
N GLY A 285 -22.49 7.92 5.89
CA GLY A 285 -21.72 9.17 5.89
C GLY A 285 -21.05 9.46 7.24
N LEU A 286 -20.73 8.44 8.04
CA LEU A 286 -20.07 8.63 9.33
C LEU A 286 -18.64 9.15 9.13
N GLU A 287 -18.37 10.41 9.49
CA GLU A 287 -17.02 10.96 9.51
C GLU A 287 -16.17 10.33 10.63
N PHE A 288 -14.92 10.00 10.32
CA PHE A 288 -13.96 9.34 11.22
C PHE A 288 -12.51 9.82 11.02
N GLY A 289 -12.26 10.79 10.13
CA GLY A 289 -10.92 11.23 9.73
C GLY A 289 -10.03 11.68 10.90
N GLU A 290 -10.57 12.45 11.85
CA GLU A 290 -9.81 12.85 13.05
C GLU A 290 -9.45 11.68 13.95
N ARG A 291 -10.24 10.60 13.90
CA ARG A 291 -10.08 9.47 14.79
C ARG A 291 -8.93 8.56 14.38
N ILE A 292 -8.70 8.43 13.09
CA ILE A 292 -7.62 7.59 12.53
C ILE A 292 -6.27 8.31 12.49
N LYS A 293 -6.16 9.57 12.93
CA LYS A 293 -4.90 10.28 13.01
C LYS A 293 -4.07 9.77 14.19
N PRO A 294 -2.81 9.34 13.97
CA PRO A 294 -1.92 9.00 15.06
C PRO A 294 -1.51 10.26 15.83
N ILE A 295 -1.38 10.13 17.14
CA ILE A 295 -0.89 11.20 18.02
C ILE A 295 0.61 11.35 17.80
N LYS A 296 1.07 12.54 17.41
CA LYS A 296 2.46 12.82 17.02
C LYS A 296 3.53 12.27 17.97
N SER A 297 3.33 12.40 19.28
CA SER A 297 4.29 11.98 20.32
C SER A 297 4.26 10.48 20.64
N ILE A 298 3.23 9.75 20.18
CA ILE A 298 3.01 8.34 20.49
C ILE A 298 3.16 7.48 19.23
N GLN A 299 2.76 7.98 18.06
CA GLN A 299 2.66 7.23 16.81
C GLN A 299 1.83 5.95 16.94
N ASN A 300 0.71 6.04 17.66
CA ASN A 300 -0.16 4.91 17.93
C ASN A 300 -0.71 4.27 16.63
N GLU A 301 -0.70 2.95 16.57
CA GLU A 301 -1.24 2.12 15.48
C GLU A 301 -2.73 1.80 15.67
N VAL A 302 -3.20 1.80 16.92
CA VAL A 302 -4.61 1.65 17.31
C VAL A 302 -5.09 2.95 17.92
N VAL A 303 -6.34 3.34 17.67
CA VAL A 303 -6.92 4.55 18.25
C VAL A 303 -6.87 4.51 19.78
N ILE A 304 -6.53 5.65 20.38
CA ILE A 304 -6.45 5.81 21.84
C ILE A 304 -7.52 6.78 22.31
N GLY A 305 -8.27 6.38 23.34
CA GLY A 305 -9.31 7.17 23.99
C GLY A 305 -10.70 6.83 23.45
N GLU A 306 -11.71 7.14 24.25
CA GLU A 306 -13.10 6.77 23.98
C GLU A 306 -13.89 7.97 23.49
N ILE A 307 -14.82 7.71 22.56
CA ILE A 307 -15.87 8.63 22.17
C ILE A 307 -17.23 7.96 22.34
N ASN A 308 -18.22 8.76 22.74
CA ASN A 308 -19.61 8.34 22.80
C ASN A 308 -20.27 8.63 21.46
N HIS A 309 -21.01 7.67 20.92
CA HIS A 309 -21.80 7.85 19.71
C HIS A 309 -23.20 7.25 19.91
N PRO A 310 -24.29 7.87 19.39
CA PRO A 310 -25.65 7.37 19.62
C PRO A 310 -25.89 5.91 19.19
N THR A 311 -25.16 5.49 18.14
CA THR A 311 -25.20 4.12 17.64
C THR A 311 -24.02 3.32 18.18
N LYS A 312 -24.30 2.27 18.99
CA LYS A 312 -23.29 1.39 19.59
C LYS A 312 -22.32 0.76 18.58
N ASN A 313 -22.77 0.47 17.37
CA ASN A 313 -21.89 -0.10 16.34
C ASN A 313 -20.83 0.90 15.88
N ALA A 314 -21.23 2.15 15.64
CA ALA A 314 -20.32 3.23 15.29
C ALA A 314 -19.39 3.59 16.46
N GLU A 315 -19.92 3.64 17.69
CA GLU A 315 -19.13 3.82 18.91
C GLU A 315 -18.00 2.79 19.02
N LYS A 316 -18.33 1.50 18.88
CA LYS A 316 -17.34 0.42 18.91
C LYS A 316 -16.31 0.55 17.80
N ALA A 317 -16.74 0.81 16.57
CA ALA A 317 -15.83 0.94 15.43
C ALA A 317 -14.85 2.11 15.61
N LEU A 318 -15.34 3.28 16.04
CA LEU A 318 -14.52 4.47 16.26
C LEU A 318 -13.52 4.31 17.42
N ASN A 319 -13.87 3.56 18.46
CA ASN A 319 -13.01 3.38 19.64
C ASN A 319 -11.97 2.26 19.48
N ASN A 320 -12.14 1.36 18.51
CA ASN A 320 -11.32 0.14 18.40
C ASN A 320 -10.67 -0.05 17.02
N THR A 321 -10.81 0.92 16.10
CA THR A 321 -10.15 0.87 14.79
C THR A 321 -8.63 1.07 14.91
N LEU A 322 -7.91 0.66 13.87
CA LEU A 322 -6.56 1.11 13.57
C LEU A 322 -6.54 2.60 13.21
N THR A 323 -5.41 3.26 13.50
CA THR A 323 -5.05 4.53 12.87
C THR A 323 -4.62 4.30 11.42
N PHE A 324 -4.44 5.39 10.66
CA PHE A 324 -3.88 5.31 9.32
C PHE A 324 -2.53 4.59 9.31
N THR A 325 -1.61 4.96 10.21
CA THR A 325 -0.29 4.30 10.33
C THR A 325 -0.42 2.81 10.65
N GLY A 326 -1.34 2.43 11.55
CA GLY A 326 -1.55 1.01 11.89
C GLY A 326 -2.04 0.19 10.72
N LEU A 327 -3.09 0.67 10.01
CA LEU A 327 -3.63 -0.02 8.85
C LEU A 327 -2.63 -0.04 7.69
N GLU A 328 -1.97 1.09 7.41
CA GLU A 328 -0.97 1.20 6.35
C GLU A 328 0.17 0.21 6.56
N ARG A 329 0.66 0.08 7.80
CA ARG A 329 1.71 -0.87 8.15
C ARG A 329 1.29 -2.32 7.93
N ILE A 330 0.06 -2.69 8.30
CA ILE A 330 -0.51 -4.03 8.05
C ILE A 330 -0.58 -4.30 6.55
N ILE A 331 -1.16 -3.38 5.77
CA ILE A 331 -1.35 -3.54 4.33
C ILE A 331 0.01 -3.66 3.61
N ARG A 332 0.97 -2.78 3.93
CA ARG A 332 2.29 -2.84 3.33
C ARG A 332 2.99 -4.16 3.66
N TYR A 333 2.98 -4.58 4.92
CA TYR A 333 3.60 -5.83 5.35
C TYR A 333 2.99 -7.02 4.63
N ALA A 334 1.66 -7.08 4.53
CA ALA A 334 0.94 -8.11 3.80
C ALA A 334 1.31 -8.15 2.31
N LEU A 335 1.41 -6.99 1.64
CA LEU A 335 1.84 -6.91 0.24
C LEU A 335 3.28 -7.39 0.05
N LEU A 336 4.20 -6.98 0.94
CA LEU A 336 5.60 -7.43 0.88
C LEU A 336 5.73 -8.93 1.15
N LYS A 337 4.97 -9.49 2.10
CA LYS A 337 4.90 -10.93 2.37
C LYS A 337 4.37 -11.70 1.16
N LEU A 338 3.34 -11.18 0.46
CA LEU A 338 2.85 -11.80 -0.78
C LEU A 338 3.90 -11.79 -1.89
N ILE A 339 4.58 -10.65 -2.10
CA ILE A 339 5.68 -10.52 -3.06
C ILE A 339 6.79 -11.54 -2.74
N HIS A 340 7.15 -11.65 -1.47
CA HIS A 340 8.11 -12.61 -0.95
C HIS A 340 7.70 -14.07 -1.23
N ASN A 341 6.45 -14.43 -0.91
CA ASN A 341 5.94 -15.79 -1.05
C ASN A 341 5.76 -16.22 -2.52
N ASN A 342 5.64 -15.27 -3.45
CA ASN A 342 5.40 -15.53 -4.87
C ASN A 342 6.66 -15.39 -5.73
N GLY A 343 7.86 -15.53 -5.14
CA GLY A 343 9.11 -15.71 -5.88
C GLY A 343 10.06 -14.52 -5.87
N VAL A 344 9.68 -13.37 -5.31
CA VAL A 344 10.57 -12.19 -5.21
C VAL A 344 11.07 -12.05 -3.78
N LYS A 345 12.26 -12.57 -3.49
CA LYS A 345 12.83 -12.53 -2.13
C LYS A 345 13.19 -11.10 -1.73
N ILE A 346 12.42 -10.55 -0.77
CA ILE A 346 12.60 -9.18 -0.26
C ILE A 346 13.52 -9.13 0.97
N ASP A 347 13.18 -9.87 2.03
CA ASP A 347 13.89 -9.90 3.31
C ASP A 347 13.52 -11.19 4.06
N ASP A 348 14.48 -11.83 4.75
CA ASP A 348 14.28 -13.09 5.48
C ASP A 348 13.32 -12.93 6.68
N LYS A 349 13.15 -11.71 7.20
CA LYS A 349 12.14 -11.42 8.25
C LYS A 349 10.70 -11.61 7.78
N LEU A 350 10.50 -11.77 6.48
CA LEU A 350 9.23 -12.12 5.87
C LEU A 350 9.07 -13.62 5.68
N ASP A 351 9.89 -14.50 6.24
CA ASP A 351 9.60 -15.94 6.23
C ASP A 351 8.55 -16.34 7.30
#